data_AF-A0A9E5JUI0-F1
#
_entry.id   AF-A0A9E5JUI0-F1
#
_cell.length_a   1.000
_cell.length_b   1.000
_cell.length_c   1.000
_cell.angle_alpha   90.00
_cell.angle_beta   90.00
_cell.angle_gamma   90.00
#
_symmetry.space_group_name_H-M   'P 1'
#
loop_
_entity.id
_entity.type
_entity.pdbx_description
1 polymer ?
#
loop_
_entity_poly.entity_id
_entity_poly.type
_entity_poly.pdbx_seq_one_letter_code
_entity_poly.pdbx_strand_id
1 'polypeptide(L)'
;AMLILGPEHARVFAQANWGRERVLQEINDRLQLPGAEIVRGAGGMAEGVQEAFKDATLPKFRPGGLLLVHAGGDAGLFSAIIGGWANGSLGSDPVSKLVSS
;
A
#
# COMPACT_ATOMS: atom_id res chain seq x y z
N ALA A 1 -0.85 4.86 -2.99
CA ALA A 1 0.49 4.69 -2.36
C ALA A 1 1.37 3.85 -3.29
N MET A 2 2.69 3.92 -3.12
CA MET A 2 3.64 3.11 -3.88
C MET A 2 4.51 2.29 -2.92
N LEU A 3 4.52 0.98 -3.07
CA LEU A 3 5.41 0.08 -2.35
C LEU A 3 6.61 -0.23 -3.24
N ILE A 4 7.79 0.21 -2.82
CA ILE A 4 9.07 -0.15 -3.41
C ILE A 4 9.59 -1.38 -2.68
N LEU A 5 9.49 -2.51 -3.35
CA LEU A 5 9.99 -3.79 -2.88
C LEU A 5 11.47 -3.92 -3.24
N GLY A 6 12.30 -4.09 -2.21
CA GLY A 6 13.73 -4.33 -2.35
C GLY A 6 14.03 -5.75 -2.83
N PRO A 7 15.22 -5.99 -3.42
CA PRO A 7 15.58 -7.28 -4.02
C PRO A 7 15.45 -8.47 -3.07
N GLU A 8 15.80 -8.32 -1.80
CA GLU A 8 15.76 -9.42 -0.85
C GLU A 8 14.33 -9.86 -0.48
N HIS A 9 13.39 -8.92 -0.31
CA HIS A 9 11.99 -9.30 -0.13
C HIS A 9 11.40 -9.89 -1.43
N ALA A 10 11.77 -9.35 -2.59
CA ALA A 10 11.36 -9.91 -3.87
C ALA A 10 11.87 -11.35 -4.06
N ARG A 11 13.11 -11.64 -3.62
CA ARG A 11 13.69 -12.99 -3.63
C ARG A 11 12.91 -13.94 -2.74
N VAL A 12 12.54 -13.53 -1.53
CA VAL A 12 11.72 -14.35 -0.62
C VAL A 12 10.38 -14.72 -1.27
N PHE A 13 9.69 -13.76 -1.89
CA PHE A 13 8.44 -14.04 -2.60
C PHE A 13 8.65 -14.94 -3.82
N ALA A 14 9.71 -14.70 -4.61
CA ALA A 14 10.03 -15.53 -5.76
C ALA A 14 10.34 -16.98 -5.35
N GLN A 15 11.09 -17.19 -4.26
CA GLN A 15 11.38 -18.53 -3.70
C GLN A 15 10.12 -19.25 -3.23
N ALA A 16 9.10 -18.52 -2.79
CA ALA A 16 7.79 -19.06 -2.46
C ALA A 16 6.87 -19.23 -3.69
N ASN A 17 7.37 -18.95 -4.90
CA ASN A 17 6.62 -18.97 -6.16
C ASN A 17 5.44 -17.96 -6.18
N TRP A 18 5.63 -16.79 -5.57
CA TRP A 18 4.63 -15.72 -5.57
C TRP A 18 4.87 -14.75 -6.72
N GLY A 19 3.86 -14.59 -7.57
CA GLY A 19 3.78 -13.52 -8.56
C GLY A 19 3.28 -12.19 -7.96
N ARG A 20 3.34 -11.13 -8.77
CA ARG A 20 2.92 -9.77 -8.42
C ARG A 20 1.51 -9.71 -7.84
N GLU A 21 0.58 -10.40 -8.50
CA GLU A 21 -0.84 -10.41 -8.15
C GLU A 21 -1.05 -11.04 -6.77
N ARG A 22 -0.36 -12.15 -6.48
CA ARG A 22 -0.42 -12.82 -5.18
C ARG A 22 0.15 -11.94 -4.06
N VAL A 23 1.29 -11.29 -4.30
CA VAL A 23 1.87 -10.36 -3.32
C VAL A 23 0.88 -9.24 -2.99
N LEU A 24 0.28 -8.62 -4.01
CA LEU A 24 -0.72 -7.57 -3.81
C LEU A 24 -1.97 -8.09 -3.08
N GLN A 25 -2.47 -9.27 -3.44
CA GLN A 25 -3.63 -9.88 -2.78
C GLN A 25 -3.36 -10.11 -1.29
N GLU A 26 -2.24 -10.76 -0.96
CA GLU A 26 -1.86 -11.04 0.44
C GLU A 26 -1.68 -9.77 1.26
N ILE A 27 -1.10 -8.72 0.67
CA ILE A 27 -0.98 -7.40 1.33
C ILE A 27 -2.36 -6.81 1.61
N ASN A 28 -3.27 -6.83 0.64
CA ASN A 28 -4.61 -6.27 0.83
C ASN A 28 -5.41 -7.07 1.86
N ASP A 29 -5.36 -8.40 1.81
CA ASP A 29 -6.11 -9.26 2.73
C ASP A 29 -5.64 -9.12 4.18
N ARG A 30 -4.34 -8.88 4.38
CA ARG A 30 -3.76 -8.73 5.73
C ARG A 30 -3.86 -7.31 6.27
N LEU A 31 -3.93 -6.30 5.41
CA LEU A 31 -3.99 -4.90 5.81
C LEU A 31 -5.44 -4.41 5.89
N GLN A 32 -6.19 -5.04 6.78
CA GLN A 32 -7.56 -4.69 7.13
C GLN A 32 -7.58 -4.01 8.50
N LEU A 33 -8.25 -2.88 8.59
CA LEU A 33 -8.26 -2.00 9.76
C LEU A 33 -9.67 -1.93 10.35
N PRO A 34 -9.86 -2.18 11.65
CA PRO A 34 -11.13 -1.91 12.32
C PRO A 34 -11.45 -0.43 12.25
N GLY A 35 -12.66 -0.07 11.82
CA GLY A 35 -13.11 1.31 11.69
C GLY A 35 -12.93 2.11 12.98
N ALA A 36 -13.25 1.50 14.12
CA ALA A 36 -13.10 2.08 15.45
C ALA A 36 -11.66 2.57 15.77
N GLU A 37 -10.64 2.04 15.11
CA GLU A 37 -9.24 2.47 15.29
C GLU A 37 -8.84 3.65 14.39
N ILE A 38 -9.61 3.94 13.34
CA ILE A 38 -9.24 4.90 12.28
C ILE A 38 -10.31 5.96 12.00
N VAL A 39 -11.43 5.95 12.72
CA VAL A 39 -12.40 7.06 12.71
C VAL A 39 -11.78 8.31 13.33
N ARG A 40 -12.27 9.48 12.94
CA ARG A 40 -11.85 10.76 13.53
C ARG A 40 -11.99 10.73 15.05
N GLY A 41 -10.96 11.19 15.76
CA GLY A 41 -10.87 11.16 17.21
C GLY A 41 -10.30 9.86 17.79
N ALA A 42 -10.17 8.79 17.00
CA ALA A 42 -9.58 7.54 17.48
C ALA A 42 -8.12 7.77 17.92
N GLY A 43 -7.77 7.23 19.10
CA GLY A 43 -6.44 7.42 19.68
C GLY A 43 -6.05 8.89 19.94
N GLY A 44 -7.02 9.81 20.00
CA GLY A 44 -6.77 11.25 20.13
C GLY A 44 -6.34 11.94 18.82
N MET A 45 -6.44 11.26 17.67
CA MET A 45 -6.11 11.82 16.36
C MET A 45 -7.29 12.61 15.79
N ALA A 46 -7.10 13.89 15.49
CA ALA A 46 -8.18 14.73 14.94
C ALA A 46 -8.66 14.26 13.55
N GLU A 47 -7.74 13.74 12.74
CA GLU A 47 -8.01 13.20 11.41
C GLU A 47 -8.43 11.73 11.46
N GLY A 48 -9.11 11.28 10.40
CA GLY A 48 -9.61 9.91 10.26
C GLY A 48 -10.77 9.79 9.28
N VAL A 49 -11.30 8.58 9.14
CA VAL A 49 -12.51 8.32 8.37
C VAL A 49 -13.77 8.81 9.12
N GLN A 50 -14.90 8.87 8.43
CA GLN A 50 -16.18 9.28 9.03
C GLN A 50 -16.63 8.29 10.10
N GLU A 51 -17.24 8.78 11.18
CA GLU A 51 -17.78 7.95 12.30
C GLU A 51 -18.71 6.83 11.82
N ALA A 52 -19.43 7.05 10.70
CA ALA A 52 -20.30 6.05 10.09
C ALA A 52 -19.60 4.73 9.72
N PHE A 53 -18.26 4.73 9.61
CA PHE A 53 -17.47 3.53 9.33
C PHE A 53 -16.94 2.82 10.58
N LYS A 54 -17.27 3.28 11.79
CA LYS A 54 -16.73 2.73 13.05
C LYS A 54 -16.87 1.21 13.18
N ASP A 55 -18.02 0.67 12.79
CA ASP A 55 -18.32 -0.76 12.92
C ASP A 55 -17.92 -1.57 11.67
N ALA A 56 -17.32 -0.92 10.66
CA ALA A 56 -16.82 -1.56 9.46
C ALA A 56 -15.37 -2.02 9.61
N THR A 57 -14.96 -2.98 8.80
CA THR A 57 -13.53 -3.26 8.53
C THR A 57 -13.17 -2.64 7.20
N LEU A 58 -12.13 -1.81 7.17
CA LEU A 58 -11.73 -1.07 5.99
C LEU A 58 -10.32 -1.47 5.55
N PRO A 59 -10.05 -1.58 4.23
CA PRO A 59 -8.72 -1.85 3.76
C PRO A 59 -7.82 -0.62 3.96
N LYS A 60 -6.56 -0.83 4.33
CA LYS A 60 -5.55 0.24 4.47
C LYS A 60 -5.31 0.99 3.16
N PHE A 61 -5.41 0.29 2.04
CA PHE A 61 -5.34 0.87 0.70
C PHE A 61 -6.66 0.60 -0.01
N ARG A 62 -7.17 1.59 -0.75
CA ARG A 62 -8.33 1.36 -1.62
C ARG A 62 -7.99 0.29 -2.67
N PRO A 63 -8.97 -0.51 -3.14
CA PRO A 63 -8.73 -1.47 -4.22
C PRO A 63 -8.03 -0.82 -5.42
N GLY A 64 -6.92 -1.40 -5.87
CA GLY A 64 -6.07 -0.83 -6.93
C GLY A 64 -5.22 0.39 -6.53
N GLY A 65 -5.33 0.87 -5.29
CA GLY A 65 -4.64 2.07 -4.80
C GLY A 65 -3.19 1.86 -4.31
N LEU A 66 -2.65 0.65 -4.46
CA LEU A 66 -1.27 0.32 -4.13
C LEU A 66 -0.49 -0.09 -5.39
N LEU A 67 0.46 0.76 -5.81
CA LEU A 67 1.37 0.44 -6.89
C LEU A 67 2.60 -0.31 -6.35
N LEU A 68 2.81 -1.55 -6.82
CA LEU A 68 4.00 -2.33 -6.49
C LEU A 68 5.12 -2.08 -7.51
N VAL A 69 6.30 -1.73 -7.01
CA VAL A 69 7.53 -1.47 -7.79
C VAL A 69 8.65 -2.33 -7.22
N HIS A 70 9.50 -2.88 -8.09
CA HIS A 70 10.73 -3.56 -7.68
C HIS A 70 11.92 -2.67 -8.05
N ALA A 71 12.69 -2.25 -7.04
CA ALA A 71 13.86 -1.40 -7.22
C ALA A 71 14.77 -1.46 -5.98
N GLY A 72 16.02 -1.02 -6.13
CA GLY A 72 17.03 -1.02 -5.07
C GLY A 72 18.33 -1.68 -5.52
N GLY A 73 19.32 -1.68 -4.63
CA GLY A 73 20.56 -2.46 -4.79
C GLY A 73 20.57 -3.69 -3.88
N ASP A 74 21.65 -4.46 -3.94
CA ASP A 74 21.79 -5.73 -3.19
C ASP A 74 21.99 -5.54 -1.68
N ALA A 75 22.18 -4.30 -1.22
CA ALA A 75 22.44 -3.97 0.17
C ALA A 75 21.23 -3.33 0.85
N GLY A 76 20.95 -3.76 2.09
CA GLY A 76 19.88 -3.24 2.92
C GLY A 76 18.59 -4.05 2.77
N LEU A 77 18.29 -4.87 3.79
CA LEU A 77 17.07 -5.67 3.92
C LEU A 77 15.83 -4.80 4.17
N PHE A 78 15.59 -3.83 3.30
CA PHE A 78 14.57 -2.82 3.47
C PHE A 78 13.68 -2.73 2.24
N SER A 79 12.43 -2.38 2.49
CA SER A 79 11.49 -1.93 1.48
C SER A 79 10.85 -0.66 1.98
N ALA A 80 10.43 0.19 1.06
CA ALA A 80 9.92 1.51 1.39
C ALA A 80 8.51 1.67 0.86
N ILE A 81 7.70 2.45 1.57
CA ILE A 81 6.41 2.88 1.08
C ILE A 81 6.39 4.40 0.95
N ILE A 82 5.95 4.87 -0.21
CA ILE A 82 5.67 6.29 -0.45
C ILE A 82 4.17 6.47 -0.31
N GLY A 83 3.78 7.28 0.67
CA GLY A 83 2.39 7.66 0.90
C GLY A 83 1.79 8.30 -0.35
N GLY A 84 0.51 8.06 -0.61
CA GLY A 84 -0.18 8.80 -1.66
C GLY A 84 -0.30 10.27 -1.28
N TRP A 85 -0.21 11.16 -2.27
CA TRP A 85 -0.74 12.51 -2.15
C TRP A 85 -2.26 12.48 -2.39
N ALA A 86 -2.96 13.61 -2.26
CA ALA A 86 -4.40 13.74 -2.56
C ALA A 86 -4.84 12.88 -3.76
N ASN A 87 -6.07 12.34 -3.72
CA ASN A 87 -6.54 11.37 -4.70
C ASN A 87 -7.67 11.93 -5.58
N GLY A 88 -7.88 11.34 -6.76
CA GLY A 88 -8.97 11.73 -7.68
C GLY A 88 -8.67 13.01 -8.47
N SER A 89 -9.71 13.77 -8.83
CA SER A 89 -9.57 15.01 -9.65
C SER A 89 -8.71 16.10 -9.00
N LEU A 90 -8.58 16.07 -7.67
CA LEU A 90 -7.73 16.97 -6.88
C LEU A 90 -6.33 16.38 -6.62
N GLY A 91 -6.03 15.23 -7.21
CA GLY A 91 -4.95 14.35 -6.79
C GLY A 91 -4.00 13.88 -7.86
N SER A 92 -3.23 12.83 -7.56
CA SER A 92 -2.32 12.19 -8.50
C SER A 92 -2.37 10.67 -8.40
N ASP A 93 -2.56 10.01 -9.53
CA ASP A 93 -2.46 8.56 -9.65
C ASP A 93 -1.10 8.18 -10.24
N PRO A 94 -0.29 7.36 -9.55
CA PRO A 94 1.00 6.95 -10.07
C PRO A 94 0.83 5.98 -11.24
N VAL A 95 1.58 6.21 -12.31
CA VAL A 95 1.58 5.37 -13.51
C VAL A 95 2.98 4.82 -13.79
N SER A 96 3.04 3.70 -14.50
CA SER A 96 4.29 3.15 -15.04
C SER A 96 4.25 3.22 -16.56
N LYS A 97 5.25 3.85 -17.16
CA LYS A 97 5.42 3.92 -18.62
C LYS A 97 6.85 3.58 -18.97
N LEU A 98 7.03 2.85 -20.07
CA LEU A 98 8.34 2.67 -20.67
C LEU A 98 8.85 4.03 -21.15
N VAL A 99 10.07 4.39 -20.76
CA VAL A 99 10.77 5.56 -21.28
C VAL A 99 11.84 5.05 -22.23
N SER A 100 11.71 5.39 -23.51
CA SER A 100 12.71 5.11 -24.53
C SER A 100 13.41 6.40 -24.93
N SER A 101 14.72 6.32 -25.11
CA SER A 101 15.57 7.34 -25.75
C SER A 101 15.42 7.34 -27.26
#